data_AF-A0A4R8C5C8-F1
#
_entry.id   AF-A0A4R8C5C8-F1
#
_cell.length_a   1.000
_cell.length_b   1.000
_cell.length_c   1.000
_cell.angle_alpha   90.00
_cell.angle_beta   90.00
_cell.angle_gamma   90.00
#
_symmetry.space_group_name_H-M   'P 1'
#
loop_
_entity.id
_entity.type
_entity.pdbx_description
1 polymer ?
#
loop_
_entity_poly.entity_id
_entity_poly.type
_entity_poly.pdbx_seq_one_letter_code
_entity_poly.pdbx_strand_id
1 'polypeptide(L)'
;MFLFVKRAQSGGAEPTVAAPPTVTTSVRPTAAVSTRPAPTKTTTTAPPKPVQVNPATYNATHRLYKTGAMRTVNCKQARTGPGNGAQALAYFKTIKACLDRAWPRQVAAAGGRFRSPGLVVWGGTFNTPCGSGPGRSFYCPTTHTIYMESPSVISFYKQNPTFGRMVGSFTVAHEYAHSVQWMTGLGEAYEKLRYDATTDGQLVLSRRLELQASCLGNVFLGSNRASYGITGYAYQMWLYDVNNSGDRPPYPRDHGSTTSHGAWSRAAFASRNPSSCNTWSASPARVS
;
A
#
# COMPACT_ATOMS: atom_id res chain seq x y z
N MET A 1 12.59 50.32 21.23
CA MET A 1 13.88 50.59 21.91
C MET A 1 15.00 50.39 20.88
N PHE A 2 16.08 51.16 20.98
CA PHE A 2 17.20 51.33 20.03
C PHE A 2 17.67 50.03 19.31
N LEU A 3 17.86 50.03 17.97
CA LEU A 3 19.06 50.51 17.22
C LEU A 3 20.36 49.80 17.66
N PHE A 4 21.18 49.24 16.76
CA PHE A 4 21.97 50.03 15.78
C PHE A 4 22.33 49.31 14.46
N VAL A 5 22.87 50.09 13.52
CA VAL A 5 23.38 49.69 12.18
C VAL A 5 24.88 49.99 12.08
N LYS A 6 25.65 49.22 11.30
CA LYS A 6 26.90 49.75 10.69
C LYS A 6 27.25 49.18 9.31
N ARG A 7 27.56 50.11 8.39
CA ARG A 7 28.28 50.00 7.10
C ARG A 7 29.80 50.19 7.35
N ALA A 8 30.76 49.90 6.46
CA ALA A 8 30.79 49.15 5.18
C ALA A 8 32.19 48.43 5.07
N GLN A 9 33.09 48.49 4.07
CA GLN A 9 33.16 49.22 2.78
C GLN A 9 34.18 48.62 1.79
N SER A 10 33.81 48.62 0.49
CA SER A 10 34.63 48.70 -0.73
C SER A 10 35.99 47.96 -0.90
N GLY A 11 36.06 47.16 -1.95
CA GLY A 11 37.23 46.93 -2.82
C GLY A 11 36.72 46.62 -4.24
N GLY A 12 37.37 47.09 -5.30
CA GLY A 12 36.83 47.02 -6.66
C GLY A 12 37.87 46.82 -7.77
N ALA A 13 37.40 46.44 -8.95
CA ALA A 13 38.14 46.33 -10.20
C ALA A 13 37.20 46.64 -11.39
N GLU A 14 37.77 47.02 -12.53
CA GLU A 14 37.10 47.74 -13.63
C GLU A 14 36.83 46.82 -14.86
N PRO A 15 35.80 47.07 -15.69
CA PRO A 15 35.45 46.20 -16.81
C PRO A 15 36.21 46.53 -18.11
N THR A 16 36.69 45.50 -18.81
CA THR A 16 37.37 45.64 -20.11
C THR A 16 36.42 45.38 -21.29
N VAL A 17 36.40 46.29 -22.28
CA VAL A 17 35.62 46.16 -23.53
C VAL A 17 36.54 45.74 -24.70
N ALA A 18 35.97 45.08 -25.71
CA ALA A 18 36.68 44.31 -26.73
C ALA A 18 37.27 45.11 -27.91
N ALA A 19 38.10 44.43 -28.71
CA ALA A 19 38.66 44.87 -30.00
C ALA A 19 38.29 43.85 -31.12
N PRO A 20 38.31 44.25 -32.42
CA PRO A 20 37.62 43.53 -33.50
C PRO A 20 38.40 42.34 -34.13
N PRO A 21 37.72 41.45 -34.88
CA PRO A 21 38.33 40.27 -35.49
C PRO A 21 39.13 40.58 -36.78
N THR A 22 40.24 39.86 -36.97
CA THR A 22 41.04 39.87 -38.20
C THR A 22 40.50 38.84 -39.21
N VAL A 23 40.41 39.22 -40.48
CA VAL A 23 40.04 38.32 -41.60
C VAL A 23 41.30 37.71 -42.21
N THR A 24 41.32 36.38 -42.36
CA THR A 24 42.29 35.66 -43.19
C THR A 24 41.56 34.64 -44.07
N THR A 25 41.85 34.63 -45.37
CA THR A 25 41.24 33.74 -46.36
C THR A 25 41.89 32.36 -46.38
N SER A 26 41.11 31.32 -46.72
CA SER A 26 41.63 30.02 -47.14
C SER A 26 40.71 29.39 -48.18
N VAL A 27 41.26 28.48 -48.98
CA VAL A 27 40.73 28.11 -50.31
C VAL A 27 39.65 27.03 -50.24
N ARG A 28 38.61 27.18 -51.07
CA ARG A 28 37.49 26.23 -51.24
C ARG A 28 37.90 25.04 -52.14
N PRO A 29 37.89 23.79 -51.65
CA PRO A 29 38.03 22.61 -52.51
C PRO A 29 36.78 22.38 -53.38
N THR A 30 36.98 21.81 -54.56
CA THR A 30 35.90 21.46 -55.50
C THR A 30 35.05 20.31 -54.97
N ALA A 31 33.74 20.31 -55.26
CA ALA A 31 32.81 19.31 -54.73
C ALA A 31 32.97 17.94 -55.41
N ALA A 32 33.02 16.87 -54.61
CA ALA A 32 32.83 15.50 -55.08
C ALA A 32 31.33 15.13 -55.03
N VAL A 33 30.83 14.52 -56.10
CA VAL A 33 29.41 14.10 -56.19
C VAL A 33 29.21 12.78 -55.43
N SER A 34 28.64 12.88 -54.22
CA SER A 34 28.23 11.70 -53.45
C SER A 34 26.85 11.21 -53.91
N THR A 35 26.80 10.07 -54.59
CA THR A 35 25.56 9.42 -55.02
C THR A 35 24.82 8.83 -53.81
N ARG A 36 23.86 9.58 -53.28
CA ARG A 36 23.00 9.17 -52.16
C ARG A 36 22.25 7.87 -52.49
N PRO A 37 22.39 6.79 -51.69
CA PRO A 37 21.56 5.59 -51.85
C PRO A 37 20.07 5.89 -51.65
N ALA A 38 19.22 5.19 -52.40
CA ALA A 38 17.77 5.30 -52.25
C ALA A 38 17.32 4.88 -50.83
N PRO A 39 16.32 5.55 -50.23
CA PRO A 39 15.88 5.22 -48.87
C PRO A 39 15.16 3.87 -48.85
N THR A 40 15.76 2.86 -48.22
CA THR A 40 15.11 1.60 -47.90
C THR A 40 13.84 1.87 -47.10
N LYS A 41 12.70 1.35 -47.54
CA LYS A 41 11.43 1.41 -46.79
C LYS A 41 11.51 0.49 -45.58
N THR A 42 12.05 1.00 -44.46
CA THR A 42 11.91 0.35 -43.16
C THR A 42 10.44 0.34 -42.77
N THR A 43 9.81 -0.85 -42.81
CA THR A 43 8.45 -1.04 -42.30
C THR A 43 8.47 -0.93 -40.79
N THR A 44 8.30 0.29 -40.26
CA THR A 44 8.20 0.55 -38.83
C THR A 44 6.92 -0.06 -38.28
N THR A 45 6.99 -1.32 -37.85
CA THR A 45 5.91 -1.97 -37.11
C THR A 45 5.61 -1.14 -35.87
N ALA A 46 4.40 -0.58 -35.80
CA ALA A 46 3.98 0.18 -34.63
C ALA A 46 4.08 -0.70 -33.36
N PRO A 47 4.46 -0.16 -32.19
CA PRO A 47 4.45 -0.90 -30.95
C PRO A 47 3.07 -1.56 -30.74
N PRO A 48 3.01 -2.85 -30.35
CA PRO A 48 1.72 -3.52 -30.17
C PRO A 48 0.89 -2.73 -29.15
N LYS A 49 -0.36 -2.41 -29.52
CA LYS A 49 -1.28 -1.71 -28.62
C LYS A 49 -1.33 -2.44 -27.28
N PRO A 50 -1.24 -1.75 -26.13
CA PRO A 50 -1.32 -2.39 -24.82
C PRO A 50 -2.57 -3.27 -24.76
N VAL A 51 -2.38 -4.55 -24.42
CA VAL A 51 -3.48 -5.51 -24.30
C VAL A 51 -4.43 -4.99 -23.23
N GLN A 52 -5.67 -4.70 -23.62
CA GLN A 52 -6.73 -4.25 -22.72
C GLN A 52 -7.16 -5.42 -21.82
N VAL A 53 -6.43 -5.64 -20.72
CA VAL A 53 -6.75 -6.69 -19.75
C VAL A 53 -7.98 -6.27 -18.96
N ASN A 54 -9.07 -7.05 -19.06
CA ASN A 54 -10.27 -6.85 -18.24
C ASN A 54 -9.89 -6.85 -16.74
N PRO A 55 -10.14 -5.75 -15.99
CA PRO A 55 -9.68 -5.64 -14.60
C PRO A 55 -10.29 -6.67 -13.63
N ALA A 56 -11.51 -7.15 -13.89
CA ALA A 56 -12.13 -8.20 -13.08
C ALA A 56 -11.45 -9.56 -13.35
N THR A 57 -11.18 -9.88 -14.62
CA THR A 57 -10.39 -11.07 -14.97
C THR A 57 -8.97 -11.01 -14.42
N TYR A 58 -8.34 -9.83 -14.46
CA TYR A 58 -7.02 -9.58 -13.87
C TYR A 58 -7.02 -9.86 -12.36
N ASN A 59 -7.94 -9.25 -11.60
CA ASN A 59 -8.03 -9.46 -10.15
C ASN A 59 -8.41 -10.89 -9.78
N ALA A 60 -9.22 -11.59 -10.59
CA ALA A 60 -9.62 -12.99 -10.35
C ALA A 60 -8.55 -14.03 -10.73
N THR A 61 -7.61 -13.70 -11.64
CA THR A 61 -6.54 -14.62 -12.09
C THR A 61 -5.14 -14.25 -11.58
N HIS A 62 -5.08 -13.25 -10.70
CA HIS A 62 -3.87 -12.52 -10.33
C HIS A 62 -2.70 -13.39 -9.83
N ARG A 63 -1.47 -12.99 -10.18
CA ARG A 63 -0.24 -13.73 -9.88
C ARG A 63 0.03 -13.91 -8.37
N LEU A 64 -0.48 -13.01 -7.53
CA LEU A 64 -0.32 -13.08 -6.06
C LEU A 64 -0.78 -14.43 -5.49
N TYR A 65 -1.88 -14.99 -6.01
CA TYR A 65 -2.44 -16.27 -5.57
C TYR A 65 -1.54 -17.48 -5.89
N LYS A 66 -0.54 -17.30 -6.77
CA LYS A 66 0.42 -18.35 -7.19
C LYS A 66 1.78 -18.22 -6.49
N THR A 67 1.94 -17.27 -5.56
CA THR A 67 3.22 -17.01 -4.87
C THR A 67 3.58 -18.02 -3.76
N GLY A 68 2.61 -18.85 -3.34
CA GLY A 68 2.77 -19.89 -2.34
C GLY A 68 2.68 -19.39 -0.89
N ALA A 69 2.81 -20.31 0.06
CA ALA A 69 2.73 -19.99 1.48
C ALA A 69 3.84 -19.02 1.92
N MET A 70 3.46 -18.02 2.69
CA MET A 70 4.36 -17.04 3.28
C MET A 70 5.25 -17.70 4.35
N ARG A 71 6.55 -17.39 4.29
CA ARG A 71 7.53 -17.80 5.31
C ARG A 71 7.40 -16.88 6.53
N THR A 72 7.60 -17.44 7.72
CA THR A 72 7.76 -16.62 8.94
C THR A 72 8.95 -15.67 8.79
N VAL A 73 8.84 -14.46 9.36
CA VAL A 73 9.96 -13.50 9.50
C VAL A 73 10.39 -13.37 10.96
N ASN A 74 10.09 -14.41 11.76
CA ASN A 74 10.28 -14.47 13.20
C ASN A 74 9.76 -13.20 13.90
N CYS A 75 8.60 -12.69 13.46
CA CYS A 75 8.04 -11.48 14.05
C CYS A 75 7.67 -11.72 15.51
N LYS A 76 8.05 -10.78 16.37
CA LYS A 76 7.73 -10.76 17.80
C LYS A 76 6.88 -9.54 18.10
N GLN A 77 5.98 -9.63 19.07
CA GLN A 77 5.26 -8.47 19.58
C GLN A 77 6.22 -7.44 20.20
N ALA A 78 5.84 -6.17 20.17
CA ALA A 78 6.48 -5.16 21.01
C ALA A 78 6.27 -5.50 22.49
N ARG A 79 7.31 -5.24 23.31
CA ARG A 79 7.28 -5.47 24.77
C ARG A 79 6.12 -4.70 25.40
N THR A 80 6.08 -3.38 25.19
CA THR A 80 4.98 -2.50 25.58
C THR A 80 3.81 -2.64 24.59
N GLY A 81 2.58 -2.71 25.10
CA GLY A 81 1.36 -2.69 24.29
C GLY A 81 0.82 -1.26 24.08
N PRO A 82 -0.20 -1.06 23.24
CA PRO A 82 -0.73 0.25 22.86
C PRO A 82 -1.58 0.91 23.97
N GLY A 83 -1.00 1.27 25.11
CA GLY A 83 -1.72 1.88 26.24
C GLY A 83 -1.92 3.40 26.19
N ASN A 84 -1.16 4.10 25.32
CA ASN A 84 -1.30 5.52 25.00
C ASN A 84 -0.77 5.79 23.57
N GLY A 85 -0.92 7.01 23.04
CA GLY A 85 -0.56 7.33 21.65
C GLY A 85 0.91 7.05 21.29
N ALA A 86 1.85 7.38 22.18
CA ALA A 86 3.28 7.12 21.96
C ALA A 86 3.60 5.61 21.97
N GLN A 87 2.95 4.86 22.87
CA GLN A 87 3.06 3.41 22.93
C GLN A 87 2.40 2.74 21.71
N ALA A 88 1.26 3.26 21.24
CA ALA A 88 0.59 2.78 20.02
C ALA A 88 1.46 3.00 18.77
N LEU A 89 2.10 4.17 18.65
CA LEU A 89 3.08 4.45 17.59
C LEU A 89 4.25 3.46 17.61
N ALA A 90 4.81 3.15 18.79
CA ALA A 90 5.85 2.14 18.93
C ALA A 90 5.36 0.72 18.60
N TYR A 91 4.12 0.40 18.99
CA TYR A 91 3.47 -0.89 18.73
C TYR A 91 3.29 -1.11 17.21
N PHE A 92 2.60 -0.19 16.52
CA PHE A 92 2.35 -0.27 15.09
C PHE A 92 3.65 -0.24 14.26
N LYS A 93 4.65 0.59 14.62
CA LYS A 93 5.98 0.59 14.00
C LYS A 93 6.66 -0.79 14.08
N THR A 94 6.56 -1.47 15.22
CA THR A 94 7.16 -2.80 15.42
C THR A 94 6.56 -3.83 14.46
N ILE A 95 5.23 -3.81 14.29
CA ILE A 95 4.50 -4.78 13.45
C ILE A 95 4.73 -4.48 11.98
N LYS A 96 4.68 -3.20 11.60
CA LYS A 96 5.01 -2.77 10.24
C LYS A 96 6.41 -3.20 9.84
N ALA A 97 7.41 -3.03 10.71
CA ALA A 97 8.78 -3.48 10.44
C ALA A 97 8.89 -5.01 10.21
N CYS A 98 7.93 -5.82 10.68
CA CYS A 98 7.82 -7.22 10.28
C CYS A 98 7.13 -7.41 8.93
N LEU A 99 6.03 -6.70 8.67
CA LEU A 99 5.33 -6.72 7.38
C LEU A 99 6.27 -6.31 6.22
N ASP A 100 7.12 -5.30 6.45
CA ASP A 100 8.16 -4.84 5.53
C ASP A 100 9.20 -5.94 5.19
N ARG A 101 9.40 -6.94 6.06
CA ARG A 101 10.24 -8.12 5.78
C ARG A 101 9.46 -9.28 5.16
N ALA A 102 8.15 -9.35 5.38
CA ALA A 102 7.32 -10.51 5.04
C ALA A 102 6.78 -10.49 3.61
N TRP A 103 6.48 -9.30 3.08
CA TRP A 103 5.85 -9.12 1.76
C TRP A 103 6.76 -9.00 0.52
N PRO A 104 8.06 -8.60 0.59
CA PRO A 104 8.86 -8.32 -0.62
C PRO A 104 8.90 -9.48 -1.64
N ARG A 105 9.00 -10.73 -1.17
CA ARG A 105 9.03 -11.93 -2.02
C ARG A 105 7.74 -12.10 -2.83
N GLN A 106 6.58 -11.97 -2.20
CA GLN A 106 5.27 -12.17 -2.83
C GLN A 106 4.94 -11.02 -3.76
N VAL A 107 5.25 -9.77 -3.38
CA VAL A 107 5.08 -8.60 -4.24
C VAL A 107 5.91 -8.77 -5.53
N ALA A 108 7.20 -9.11 -5.40
CA ALA A 108 8.07 -9.36 -6.56
C ALA A 108 7.59 -10.55 -7.41
N ALA A 109 7.22 -11.67 -6.79
CA ALA A 109 6.70 -12.86 -7.50
C ALA A 109 5.36 -12.61 -8.20
N ALA A 110 4.53 -11.69 -7.68
CA ALA A 110 3.32 -11.21 -8.34
C ALA A 110 3.61 -10.29 -9.56
N GLY A 111 4.83 -9.77 -9.70
CA GLY A 111 5.22 -8.80 -10.73
C GLY A 111 5.18 -7.34 -10.25
N GLY A 112 4.90 -7.10 -8.97
CA GLY A 112 4.92 -5.79 -8.35
C GLY A 112 6.32 -5.36 -7.90
N ARG A 113 6.49 -4.06 -7.62
CA ARG A 113 7.73 -3.52 -7.02
C ARG A 113 7.49 -3.22 -5.54
N PHE A 114 8.20 -3.92 -4.66
CA PHE A 114 8.11 -3.67 -3.22
C PHE A 114 8.62 -2.27 -2.85
N ARG A 115 7.89 -1.63 -1.94
CA ARG A 115 8.18 -0.36 -1.28
C ARG A 115 7.53 -0.41 0.11
N SER A 116 8.23 0.06 1.13
CA SER A 116 7.66 0.19 2.47
C SER A 116 6.69 1.37 2.46
N PRO A 117 5.41 1.21 2.86
CA PRO A 117 4.52 2.36 3.01
C PRO A 117 4.99 3.29 4.13
N GLY A 118 4.47 4.52 4.16
CA GLY A 118 4.54 5.39 5.32
C GLY A 118 3.74 4.84 6.51
N LEU A 119 3.94 5.42 7.70
CA LEU A 119 3.11 5.15 8.88
C LEU A 119 2.91 6.43 9.69
N VAL A 120 1.65 6.84 9.81
CA VAL A 120 1.18 7.94 10.67
C VAL A 120 0.19 7.37 11.68
N VAL A 121 0.15 7.94 12.88
CA VAL A 121 -0.72 7.49 13.99
C VAL A 121 -1.31 8.70 14.68
N TRP A 122 -2.62 8.71 14.92
CA TRP A 122 -3.34 9.84 15.51
C TRP A 122 -4.32 9.43 16.62
N GLY A 123 -4.85 10.44 17.31
CA GLY A 123 -6.13 10.38 18.01
C GLY A 123 -6.90 11.68 17.75
N GLY A 124 -8.16 11.57 17.34
CA GLY A 124 -8.97 12.70 16.88
C GLY A 124 -9.35 12.58 15.40
N THR A 125 -9.54 13.71 14.72
CA THR A 125 -9.85 13.79 13.29
C THR A 125 -8.59 13.75 12.42
N PHE A 126 -8.78 13.50 11.13
CA PHE A 126 -7.72 13.55 10.13
C PHE A 126 -8.06 14.47 8.95
N ASN A 127 -7.01 14.94 8.27
CA ASN A 127 -7.09 15.63 6.99
C ASN A 127 -5.90 15.17 6.13
N THR A 128 -6.17 14.55 4.97
CA THR A 128 -5.16 13.89 4.12
C THR A 128 -5.54 14.00 2.63
N PRO A 129 -4.61 13.73 1.70
CA PRO A 129 -4.92 13.61 0.27
C PRO A 129 -5.90 12.47 -0.10
N CYS A 130 -6.25 11.59 0.84
CA CYS A 130 -7.30 10.57 0.68
C CYS A 130 -8.57 10.90 1.49
N GLY A 131 -8.78 12.19 1.81
CA GLY A 131 -9.96 12.71 2.49
C GLY A 131 -9.70 13.16 3.94
N SER A 132 -10.78 13.56 4.60
CA SER A 132 -10.82 14.01 5.99
C SER A 132 -12.00 13.37 6.74
N GLY A 133 -11.97 13.41 8.07
CA GLY A 133 -13.07 12.86 8.88
C GLY A 133 -12.71 12.50 10.33
N PRO A 134 -13.62 11.85 11.06
CA PRO A 134 -13.33 11.25 12.36
C PRO A 134 -12.32 10.10 12.22
N GLY A 135 -11.51 9.87 13.25
CA GLY A 135 -10.46 8.86 13.25
C GLY A 135 -10.98 7.47 12.90
N ARG A 136 -10.48 6.93 11.79
CA ARG A 136 -10.45 5.51 11.44
C ARG A 136 -9.02 5.16 10.99
N SER A 137 -8.67 3.89 10.93
CA SER A 137 -7.46 3.49 10.18
C SER A 137 -7.79 3.44 8.69
N PHE A 138 -6.80 3.71 7.83
CA PHE A 138 -6.86 3.47 6.38
C PHE A 138 -5.47 3.54 5.74
N TYR A 139 -5.30 2.86 4.60
CA TYR A 139 -4.21 3.09 3.66
C TYR A 139 -4.59 4.16 2.63
N CYS A 140 -3.71 5.14 2.41
CA CYS A 140 -3.85 6.13 1.34
C CYS A 140 -2.95 5.76 0.16
N PRO A 141 -3.49 5.40 -1.03
CA PRO A 141 -2.67 5.12 -2.20
C PRO A 141 -1.89 6.34 -2.69
N THR A 142 -2.50 7.54 -2.65
CA THR A 142 -1.89 8.80 -3.12
C THR A 142 -0.58 9.15 -2.42
N THR A 143 -0.47 8.86 -1.12
CA THR A 143 0.74 9.09 -0.31
C THR A 143 1.47 7.80 0.06
N HIS A 144 1.03 6.65 -0.47
CA HIS A 144 1.51 5.30 -0.12
C HIS A 144 1.74 5.13 1.40
N THR A 145 0.78 5.57 2.21
CA THR A 145 0.94 5.69 3.67
C THR A 145 -0.21 5.00 4.40
N ILE A 146 0.14 4.22 5.43
CA ILE A 146 -0.80 3.69 6.41
C ILE A 146 -1.05 4.77 7.46
N TYR A 147 -2.32 5.07 7.72
CA TYR A 147 -2.76 5.91 8.81
C TYR A 147 -3.50 5.05 9.84
N MET A 148 -3.06 5.10 11.09
CA MET A 148 -3.66 4.32 12.19
C MET A 148 -4.41 5.24 13.15
N GLU A 149 -5.67 4.90 13.41
CA GLU A 149 -6.35 5.33 14.63
C GLU A 149 -5.70 4.64 15.84
N SER A 150 -5.57 5.37 16.95
CA SER A 150 -5.08 4.80 18.22
C SER A 150 -6.08 4.83 19.40
N PRO A 151 -7.00 5.80 19.59
CA PRO A 151 -7.92 5.82 20.73
C PRO A 151 -8.73 4.54 20.94
N SER A 152 -9.25 3.93 19.88
CA SER A 152 -10.05 2.70 19.94
C SER A 152 -9.18 1.50 20.33
N VAL A 153 -7.99 1.37 19.73
CA VAL A 153 -7.01 0.33 20.10
C VAL A 153 -6.54 0.50 21.55
N ILE A 154 -6.34 1.74 22.00
CA ILE A 154 -6.00 2.08 23.39
C ILE A 154 -7.16 1.72 24.34
N SER A 155 -8.41 1.97 23.93
CA SER A 155 -9.60 1.61 24.72
C SER A 155 -9.70 0.09 24.89
N PHE A 156 -9.61 -0.68 23.81
CA PHE A 156 -9.58 -2.14 23.86
C PHE A 156 -8.41 -2.68 24.68
N TYR A 157 -7.23 -2.07 24.60
CA TYR A 157 -6.06 -2.46 25.39
C TYR A 157 -6.23 -2.19 26.89
N LYS A 158 -6.90 -1.10 27.28
CA LYS A 158 -7.23 -0.79 28.67
C LYS A 158 -8.27 -1.73 29.26
N GLN A 159 -9.26 -2.15 28.46
CA GLN A 159 -10.26 -3.14 28.86
C GLN A 159 -9.68 -4.56 28.94
N ASN A 160 -8.87 -4.94 27.95
CA ASN A 160 -8.23 -6.24 27.86
C ASN A 160 -6.90 -6.13 27.08
N PRO A 161 -5.75 -6.18 27.76
CA PRO A 161 -4.44 -6.02 27.12
C PRO A 161 -4.13 -7.03 26.01
N THR A 162 -4.71 -8.23 26.05
CA THR A 162 -4.55 -9.23 24.99
C THR A 162 -5.44 -8.91 23.78
N PHE A 163 -6.70 -8.50 24.02
CA PHE A 163 -7.62 -8.13 22.93
C PHE A 163 -7.12 -6.89 22.17
N GLY A 164 -6.78 -5.80 22.87
CA GLY A 164 -6.25 -4.60 22.21
C GLY A 164 -4.94 -4.83 21.44
N ARG A 165 -4.12 -5.79 21.87
CA ARG A 165 -2.95 -6.26 21.11
C ARG A 165 -3.37 -7.00 19.83
N MET A 166 -4.38 -7.87 19.87
CA MET A 166 -4.86 -8.59 18.68
C MET A 166 -5.53 -7.65 17.67
N VAL A 167 -6.47 -6.81 18.12
CA VAL A 167 -7.11 -5.78 17.27
C VAL A 167 -6.05 -4.89 16.62
N GLY A 168 -5.16 -4.29 17.41
CA GLY A 168 -4.09 -3.42 16.90
C GLY A 168 -3.08 -4.13 15.99
N SER A 169 -2.95 -5.46 16.08
CA SER A 169 -2.13 -6.27 15.18
C SER A 169 -2.84 -6.62 13.88
N PHE A 170 -4.15 -6.86 13.95
CA PHE A 170 -4.98 -7.16 12.80
C PHE A 170 -5.19 -5.92 11.93
N THR A 171 -5.59 -4.78 12.52
CA THR A 171 -5.81 -3.53 11.78
C THR A 171 -4.56 -3.12 10.99
N VAL A 172 -3.38 -3.02 11.62
CA VAL A 172 -2.15 -2.62 10.88
C VAL A 172 -1.72 -3.64 9.81
N ALA A 173 -2.08 -4.92 9.95
CA ALA A 173 -1.84 -5.95 8.92
C ALA A 173 -2.84 -5.88 7.76
N HIS A 174 -4.09 -5.49 8.03
CA HIS A 174 -5.12 -5.18 7.02
C HIS A 174 -4.75 -3.92 6.22
N GLU A 175 -4.36 -2.81 6.87
CA GLU A 175 -3.90 -1.61 6.15
C GLU A 175 -2.67 -1.87 5.28
N TYR A 176 -1.76 -2.71 5.76
CA TYR A 176 -0.60 -3.13 4.96
C TYR A 176 -1.01 -4.00 3.77
N ALA A 177 -2.10 -4.77 3.87
CA ALA A 177 -2.59 -5.55 2.75
C ALA A 177 -3.17 -4.68 1.61
N HIS A 178 -3.77 -3.52 1.90
CA HIS A 178 -4.07 -2.53 0.86
C HIS A 178 -2.79 -2.03 0.18
N SER A 179 -1.74 -1.71 0.95
CA SER A 179 -0.43 -1.37 0.38
C SER A 179 0.09 -2.48 -0.55
N VAL A 180 -0.13 -3.76 -0.22
CA VAL A 180 0.19 -4.92 -1.08
C VAL A 180 -0.72 -5.01 -2.33
N GLN A 181 -2.00 -4.69 -2.22
CA GLN A 181 -2.92 -4.65 -3.37
C GLN A 181 -2.43 -3.62 -4.40
N TRP A 182 -2.13 -2.39 -4.00
CA TRP A 182 -1.59 -1.36 -4.90
C TRP A 182 -0.16 -1.67 -5.38
N MET A 183 0.75 -2.16 -4.51
CA MET A 183 2.09 -2.59 -4.94
C MET A 183 2.09 -3.68 -6.01
N THR A 184 0.98 -4.39 -6.20
CA THR A 184 0.84 -5.49 -7.16
C THR A 184 -0.19 -5.25 -8.26
N GLY A 185 -0.83 -4.08 -8.34
CA GLY A 185 -1.79 -3.72 -9.41
C GLY A 185 -3.25 -4.08 -9.13
N LEU A 186 -3.54 -4.80 -8.04
CA LEU A 186 -4.91 -5.21 -7.65
C LEU A 186 -5.79 -4.00 -7.30
N GLY A 187 -5.21 -2.99 -6.66
CA GLY A 187 -5.89 -1.75 -6.28
C GLY A 187 -6.21 -0.87 -7.49
N GLU A 188 -5.25 -0.67 -8.37
CA GLU A 188 -5.40 0.06 -9.64
C GLU A 188 -6.40 -0.61 -10.61
N ALA A 189 -6.59 -1.92 -10.50
CA ALA A 189 -7.63 -2.65 -11.20
C ALA A 189 -9.01 -2.53 -10.51
N TYR A 190 -9.07 -2.48 -9.18
CA TYR A 190 -10.28 -2.19 -8.43
C TYR A 190 -10.83 -0.78 -8.73
N GLU A 191 -9.98 0.26 -8.72
CA GLU A 191 -10.43 1.64 -8.99
C GLU A 191 -11.07 1.77 -10.38
N LYS A 192 -10.53 1.08 -11.39
CA LYS A 192 -11.12 1.01 -12.74
C LYS A 192 -12.50 0.36 -12.73
N LEU A 193 -12.65 -0.78 -12.05
CA LEU A 193 -13.97 -1.43 -11.91
C LEU A 193 -14.96 -0.55 -11.15
N ARG A 194 -14.48 0.20 -10.15
CA ARG A 194 -15.31 1.07 -9.32
C ARG A 194 -15.84 2.27 -10.11
N TYR A 195 -15.02 2.86 -10.98
CA TYR A 195 -15.38 3.98 -11.82
C TYR A 195 -16.57 3.67 -12.74
N ASP A 196 -16.57 2.50 -13.39
CA ASP A 196 -17.62 2.07 -14.32
C ASP A 196 -18.86 1.46 -13.61
N ALA A 197 -18.86 1.33 -12.28
CA ALA A 197 -19.88 0.59 -11.53
C ALA A 197 -20.99 1.47 -10.92
N THR A 198 -22.22 0.95 -10.98
CA THR A 198 -23.37 1.44 -10.19
C THR A 198 -23.09 1.33 -8.68
N THR A 199 -23.83 2.06 -7.84
CA THR A 199 -23.65 2.09 -6.38
C THR A 199 -23.58 0.69 -5.74
N ASP A 200 -24.51 -0.21 -6.09
CA ASP A 200 -24.51 -1.59 -5.60
C ASP A 200 -23.31 -2.40 -6.11
N GLY A 201 -22.89 -2.15 -7.36
CA GLY A 201 -21.67 -2.68 -7.93
C GLY A 201 -20.42 -2.21 -7.16
N GLN A 202 -20.34 -0.94 -6.81
CA GLN A 202 -19.26 -0.39 -5.98
C GLN A 202 -19.23 -1.04 -4.59
N LEU A 203 -20.38 -1.31 -3.96
CA LEU A 203 -20.45 -2.04 -2.69
C LEU A 203 -20.02 -3.51 -2.83
N VAL A 204 -20.31 -4.18 -3.95
CA VAL A 204 -19.77 -5.53 -4.22
C VAL A 204 -18.26 -5.51 -4.45
N LEU A 205 -17.74 -4.50 -5.15
CA LEU A 205 -16.31 -4.34 -5.43
C LEU A 205 -15.52 -3.99 -4.15
N SER A 206 -16.06 -3.10 -3.32
CA SER A 206 -15.48 -2.73 -2.01
C SER A 206 -15.31 -3.97 -1.15
N ARG A 207 -16.38 -4.75 -0.94
CA ARG A 207 -16.32 -5.98 -0.12
C ARG A 207 -15.30 -7.00 -0.65
N ARG A 208 -15.06 -7.06 -1.96
CA ARG A 208 -13.99 -7.91 -2.53
C ARG A 208 -12.59 -7.39 -2.20
N LEU A 209 -12.37 -6.08 -2.20
CA LEU A 209 -11.12 -5.44 -1.78
C LEU A 209 -10.86 -5.63 -0.28
N GLU A 210 -11.86 -5.32 0.55
CA GLU A 210 -11.77 -5.32 2.02
C GLU A 210 -11.57 -6.72 2.60
N LEU A 211 -12.41 -7.69 2.18
CA LEU A 211 -12.25 -9.08 2.61
C LEU A 211 -10.91 -9.67 2.15
N GLN A 212 -10.34 -9.17 1.04
CA GLN A 212 -9.00 -9.56 0.61
C GLN A 212 -7.91 -8.90 1.47
N ALA A 213 -8.05 -7.63 1.84
CA ALA A 213 -7.12 -6.96 2.74
C ALA A 213 -7.07 -7.67 4.11
N SER A 214 -8.23 -7.95 4.72
CA SER A 214 -8.34 -8.74 5.95
C SER A 214 -7.76 -10.15 5.81
N CYS A 215 -7.99 -10.82 4.67
CA CYS A 215 -7.44 -12.13 4.38
C CYS A 215 -5.90 -12.10 4.28
N LEU A 216 -5.34 -11.18 3.50
CA LEU A 216 -3.88 -11.04 3.32
C LEU A 216 -3.19 -10.61 4.62
N GLY A 217 -3.81 -9.74 5.43
CA GLY A 217 -3.33 -9.43 6.79
C GLY A 217 -3.24 -10.69 7.66
N ASN A 218 -4.23 -11.57 7.56
CA ASN A 218 -4.22 -12.87 8.25
C ASN A 218 -3.23 -13.90 7.68
N VAL A 219 -2.81 -13.79 6.40
CA VAL A 219 -1.66 -14.55 5.88
C VAL A 219 -0.40 -14.18 6.65
N PHE A 220 -0.16 -12.90 6.92
CA PHE A 220 0.99 -12.45 7.73
C PHE A 220 0.90 -12.93 9.19
N LEU A 221 -0.25 -12.73 9.85
CA LEU A 221 -0.44 -13.15 11.24
C LEU A 221 -0.30 -14.67 11.40
N GLY A 222 -0.96 -15.45 10.55
CA GLY A 222 -0.87 -16.91 10.54
C GLY A 222 0.55 -17.44 10.28
N SER A 223 1.33 -16.73 9.46
CA SER A 223 2.72 -17.10 9.16
C SER A 223 3.66 -16.87 10.35
N ASN A 224 3.38 -15.88 11.18
CA ASN A 224 4.19 -15.52 12.34
C ASN A 224 3.58 -16.00 13.67
N ARG A 225 2.44 -16.70 13.67
CA ARG A 225 1.63 -17.01 14.87
C ARG A 225 2.41 -17.59 16.05
N ALA A 226 3.41 -18.43 15.79
CA ALA A 226 4.27 -18.99 16.84
C ALA A 226 5.24 -17.96 17.44
N SER A 227 6.02 -17.25 16.62
CA SER A 227 6.98 -16.24 17.10
C SER A 227 6.31 -14.99 17.67
N TYR A 228 5.09 -14.70 17.21
CA TYR A 228 4.28 -13.56 17.62
C TYR A 228 3.35 -13.86 18.81
N GLY A 229 3.30 -15.12 19.27
CA GLY A 229 2.50 -15.52 20.44
C GLY A 229 0.98 -15.49 20.22
N ILE A 230 0.50 -15.74 19.00
CA ILE A 230 -0.94 -15.90 18.70
C ILE A 230 -1.34 -17.36 19.01
N THR A 231 -1.29 -17.69 20.30
CA THR A 231 -1.57 -19.01 20.89
C THR A 231 -2.40 -18.84 22.16
N GLY A 232 -3.04 -19.92 22.63
CA GLY A 232 -3.84 -19.91 23.85
C GLY A 232 -4.88 -18.77 23.88
N TYR A 233 -4.84 -17.94 24.93
CA TYR A 233 -5.76 -16.81 25.06
C TYR A 233 -5.63 -15.75 23.95
N ALA A 234 -4.42 -15.50 23.44
CA ALA A 234 -4.22 -14.56 22.33
C ALA A 234 -4.84 -15.07 21.02
N TYR A 235 -4.81 -16.40 20.79
CA TYR A 235 -5.55 -17.01 19.68
C TYR A 235 -7.06 -16.85 19.85
N GLN A 236 -7.60 -17.00 21.07
CA GLN A 236 -9.04 -16.79 21.31
C GLN A 236 -9.47 -15.33 21.12
N MET A 237 -8.63 -14.37 21.54
CA MET A 237 -8.89 -12.95 21.33
C MET A 237 -8.82 -12.55 19.85
N TRP A 238 -7.87 -13.10 19.08
CA TRP A 238 -7.83 -12.96 17.62
C TRP A 238 -9.03 -13.62 16.95
N LEU A 239 -9.43 -14.81 17.40
CA LEU A 239 -10.59 -15.55 16.85
C LEU A 239 -11.91 -14.82 17.13
N TYR A 240 -12.03 -14.17 18.30
CA TYR A 240 -13.14 -13.28 18.60
C TYR A 240 -13.13 -12.06 17.67
N ASP A 241 -12.00 -11.37 17.55
CA ASP A 241 -11.82 -10.19 16.70
C ASP A 241 -12.28 -10.46 15.25
N VAL A 242 -11.64 -11.41 14.55
CA VAL A 242 -11.89 -11.63 13.11
C VAL A 242 -13.29 -12.18 12.79
N ASN A 243 -13.98 -12.81 13.75
CA ASN A 243 -15.38 -13.23 13.59
C ASN A 243 -16.38 -12.14 13.99
N ASN A 244 -15.91 -11.00 14.52
CA ASN A 244 -16.73 -9.85 14.93
C ASN A 244 -16.51 -8.60 14.05
N SER A 245 -15.35 -8.45 13.40
CA SER A 245 -15.13 -7.41 12.37
C SER A 245 -15.94 -7.69 11.09
N GLY A 246 -16.21 -6.64 10.31
CA GLY A 246 -17.07 -6.67 9.12
C GLY A 246 -18.32 -5.78 9.26
N ASP A 247 -19.17 -5.78 8.22
CA ASP A 247 -20.41 -5.00 8.13
C ASP A 247 -21.29 -5.19 9.39
N ARG A 248 -21.77 -4.08 9.96
CA ARG A 248 -22.77 -4.04 11.03
C ARG A 248 -23.77 -2.92 10.78
N PRO A 249 -25.09 -3.16 10.84
CA PRO A 249 -26.08 -2.08 10.81
C PRO A 249 -25.83 -1.06 11.93
N PRO A 250 -26.05 0.25 11.72
CA PRO A 250 -26.62 0.88 10.52
C PRO A 250 -25.56 1.32 9.48
N TYR A 251 -24.30 0.91 9.60
CA TYR A 251 -23.22 1.33 8.72
C TYR A 251 -23.34 0.74 7.29
N PRO A 252 -22.66 1.33 6.28
CA PRO A 252 -22.60 0.79 4.92
C PRO A 252 -22.14 -0.68 4.86
N ARG A 253 -22.44 -1.32 3.73
CA ARG A 253 -22.06 -2.73 3.44
C ARG A 253 -20.91 -2.81 2.46
N ASP A 254 -19.77 -2.32 2.90
CA ASP A 254 -18.56 -2.10 2.12
C ASP A 254 -17.36 -2.98 2.56
N HIS A 255 -17.40 -3.61 3.75
CA HIS A 255 -16.34 -4.49 4.27
C HIS A 255 -16.70 -5.98 4.31
N GLY A 256 -17.99 -6.30 4.17
CA GLY A 256 -18.55 -7.66 4.11
C GLY A 256 -18.97 -8.17 5.47
N SER A 257 -20.02 -9.00 5.52
CA SER A 257 -20.58 -9.52 6.77
C SER A 257 -19.55 -10.20 7.66
N THR A 258 -19.78 -10.19 8.97
CA THR A 258 -18.94 -10.87 9.97
C THR A 258 -18.69 -12.35 9.63
N THR A 259 -19.68 -13.04 9.06
CA THR A 259 -19.55 -14.40 8.53
C THR A 259 -18.54 -14.49 7.38
N SER A 260 -18.65 -13.61 6.36
CA SER A 260 -17.68 -13.52 5.26
C SER A 260 -16.27 -13.20 5.80
N HIS A 261 -16.15 -12.16 6.62
CA HIS A 261 -14.91 -11.66 7.19
C HIS A 261 -14.17 -12.72 8.02
N GLY A 262 -14.88 -13.36 8.95
CA GLY A 262 -14.35 -14.43 9.78
C GLY A 262 -13.98 -15.68 8.98
N ALA A 263 -14.70 -15.99 7.89
CA ALA A 263 -14.38 -17.14 7.04
C ALA A 263 -13.09 -16.94 6.24
N TRP A 264 -12.89 -15.78 5.61
CA TRP A 264 -11.64 -15.48 4.88
C TRP A 264 -10.43 -15.35 5.81
N SER A 265 -10.60 -14.63 6.93
CA SER A 265 -9.55 -14.43 7.93
C SER A 265 -9.02 -15.75 8.51
N ARG A 266 -9.92 -16.66 8.90
CA ARG A 266 -9.54 -17.99 9.40
C ARG A 266 -8.86 -18.86 8.35
N ALA A 267 -9.36 -18.85 7.10
CA ALA A 267 -8.78 -19.61 6.00
C ALA A 267 -7.31 -19.21 5.75
N ALA A 268 -7.03 -17.91 5.67
CA ALA A 268 -5.67 -17.39 5.50
C ALA A 268 -4.75 -17.64 6.70
N PHE A 269 -5.24 -17.49 7.94
CA PHE A 269 -4.44 -17.74 9.14
C PHE A 269 -4.01 -19.22 9.25
N ALA A 270 -4.88 -20.14 8.80
CA ALA A 270 -4.58 -21.56 8.72
C ALA A 270 -3.61 -21.88 7.56
N SER A 271 -3.96 -21.49 6.33
CA SER A 271 -3.20 -21.85 5.12
C SER A 271 -1.86 -21.13 4.99
N ARG A 272 -1.77 -19.90 5.52
CA ARG A 272 -0.63 -18.98 5.38
C ARG A 272 -0.30 -18.64 3.93
N ASN A 273 -1.27 -18.74 3.02
CA ASN A 273 -1.05 -18.63 1.58
C ASN A 273 -2.00 -17.61 0.95
N PRO A 274 -1.51 -16.61 0.19
CA PRO A 274 -2.37 -15.68 -0.56
C PRO A 274 -3.33 -16.36 -1.53
N SER A 275 -3.10 -17.63 -1.93
CA SER A 275 -4.07 -18.42 -2.70
C SER A 275 -5.44 -18.53 -2.03
N SER A 276 -5.50 -18.46 -0.70
CA SER A 276 -6.74 -18.45 0.08
C SER A 276 -7.47 -17.10 0.08
N CYS A 277 -6.94 -16.07 -0.59
CA CYS A 277 -7.46 -14.71 -0.58
C CYS A 277 -7.97 -14.21 -1.95
N ASN A 278 -8.35 -15.13 -2.84
CA ASN A 278 -9.01 -14.78 -4.10
C ASN A 278 -10.51 -14.52 -3.88
N THR A 279 -10.83 -13.38 -3.28
CA THR A 279 -12.21 -12.86 -3.15
C THR A 279 -12.82 -12.51 -4.50
N TRP A 280 -12.01 -12.26 -5.52
CA TRP A 280 -12.43 -11.82 -6.85
C TRP A 280 -13.03 -12.95 -7.69
N SER A 281 -12.51 -14.18 -7.57
CA SER A 281 -13.13 -15.37 -8.16
C SER A 281 -14.27 -15.97 -7.32
N ALA A 282 -14.62 -15.37 -6.18
CA ALA A 282 -15.64 -15.91 -5.28
C ALA A 282 -17.07 -15.49 -5.69
N SER A 283 -18.06 -16.33 -5.36
CA SER A 283 -19.47 -16.01 -5.55
C SER A 283 -19.91 -14.82 -4.68
N PRO A 284 -20.94 -14.04 -5.07
CA PRO A 284 -21.40 -12.88 -4.30
C PRO A 284 -21.71 -13.20 -2.83
N ALA A 285 -22.30 -14.35 -2.53
CA ALA A 285 -22.56 -14.80 -1.16
C ALA A 285 -21.29 -14.94 -0.31
N ARG A 286 -20.19 -15.40 -0.92
CA ARG A 286 -18.87 -15.54 -0.26
C ARG A 286 -18.16 -14.20 -0.01
N VAL A 287 -18.67 -13.10 -0.55
CA VAL A 287 -18.19 -11.73 -0.31
C VAL A 287 -19.33 -10.80 0.13
N SER A 288 -20.39 -11.38 0.70
CA SER A 288 -21.58 -10.65 1.13
C SER A 288 -21.38 -9.98 2.48
#